data_AF-A0A024FFC6-F1
#
_entry.id   AF-A0A024FFC6-F1
#
_cell.length_a   1.000
_cell.length_b   1.000
_cell.length_c   1.000
_cell.angle_alpha   90.00
_cell.angle_beta   90.00
_cell.angle_gamma   90.00
#
_symmetry.space_group_name_H-M   'P 1'
#
loop_
_entity.id
_entity.type
_entity.pdbx_description
1 polymer ?
#
loop_
_entity_poly.entity_id
_entity_poly.type
_entity_poly.pdbx_seq_one_letter_code
_entity_poly.pdbx_strand_id
1 'polypeptide(L)'
;MLKYFTAVLSLFFFLNSFAQEDTTEQLKIFLDCNVCDDDFMRQNLGNVQFVRDQDLSDVHLFFVTQRNASGGRSYDVDFIGKNDFETINYKLSFSTDSNMTRDDVKKHKARFSKVLDCKRNYN
;
A
#
# COMPACT_ATOMS: atom_id res chain seq x y z
N MET A 1 -57.50 -7.89 7.31
CA MET A 1 -56.69 -7.12 8.28
C MET A 1 -55.31 -7.74 8.49
N LEU A 2 -55.21 -9.00 8.96
CA LEU A 2 -53.93 -9.64 9.28
C LEU A 2 -52.97 -9.85 8.08
N LYS A 3 -53.49 -10.12 6.88
CA LYS A 3 -52.69 -10.28 5.64
C LYS A 3 -52.03 -8.99 5.14
N TYR A 4 -52.64 -7.83 5.40
CA TYR A 4 -52.05 -6.54 5.04
C TYR A 4 -50.95 -6.14 6.02
N PHE A 5 -51.11 -6.53 7.30
CA PHE A 5 -50.11 -6.29 8.33
C PHE A 5 -48.78 -7.03 8.04
N THR A 6 -48.86 -8.27 7.57
CA THR A 6 -47.67 -9.04 7.15
C THR A 6 -46.99 -8.47 5.90
N ALA A 7 -47.76 -7.90 4.96
CA ALA A 7 -47.21 -7.28 3.75
C ALA A 7 -46.45 -5.98 4.05
N VAL A 8 -46.95 -5.17 5.00
CA VAL A 8 -46.29 -3.92 5.42
C VAL A 8 -44.98 -4.19 6.18
N LEU A 9 -44.95 -5.25 7.00
CA LEU A 9 -43.75 -5.63 7.74
C LEU A 9 -42.63 -6.19 6.83
N SER A 10 -43.01 -6.90 5.75
CA SER A 10 -42.10 -7.33 4.68
C SER A 10 -41.49 -6.15 3.92
N LEU A 11 -42.28 -5.10 3.65
CA LEU A 11 -41.83 -3.95 2.87
C LEU A 11 -40.78 -3.09 3.62
N PHE A 12 -40.85 -3.05 4.95
CA PHE A 12 -39.87 -2.36 5.80
C PHE A 12 -38.51 -3.08 5.86
N PHE A 13 -38.48 -4.39 5.66
CA PHE A 13 -37.24 -5.18 5.66
C PHE A 13 -36.36 -4.91 4.42
N PHE A 14 -36.97 -4.55 3.28
CA PHE A 14 -36.22 -4.26 2.05
C PHE A 14 -35.54 -2.88 2.03
N LEU A 15 -35.98 -1.93 2.87
CA LEU A 15 -35.43 -0.57 2.88
C LEU A 15 -34.08 -0.44 3.60
N ASN A 16 -33.63 -1.48 4.31
CA ASN A 16 -32.37 -1.45 5.08
C ASN A 16 -31.16 -2.02 4.32
N SER A 17 -31.29 -2.36 3.03
CA SER A 17 -30.14 -2.75 2.20
C SER A 17 -29.44 -1.52 1.63
N PHE A 18 -28.88 -0.67 2.49
CA PHE A 18 -27.78 0.22 2.09
C PHE A 18 -26.49 -0.53 2.36
N ALA A 19 -25.86 -1.05 1.32
CA ALA A 19 -24.45 -1.44 1.39
C ALA A 19 -23.65 -0.14 1.57
N GLN A 20 -23.10 0.10 2.75
CA GLN A 20 -22.15 1.19 2.96
C GLN A 20 -20.85 0.80 2.27
N GLU A 21 -20.54 1.43 1.16
CA GLU A 21 -19.20 1.43 0.59
C GLU A 21 -18.34 2.32 1.50
N ASP A 22 -17.42 1.71 2.24
CA ASP A 22 -16.42 2.43 3.03
C ASP A 22 -15.43 3.07 2.04
N THR A 23 -15.82 4.20 1.44
CA THR A 23 -14.94 5.06 0.66
C THR A 23 -14.08 5.89 1.59
N THR A 24 -13.32 5.24 2.46
CA THR A 24 -12.04 5.81 2.84
C THR A 24 -11.18 5.76 1.59
N GLU A 25 -10.91 6.91 0.96
CA GLU A 25 -10.04 6.96 -0.22
C GLU A 25 -8.66 6.42 0.16
N GLN A 26 -8.44 5.15 -0.16
CA GLN A 26 -7.17 4.48 0.07
C GLN A 26 -6.15 5.04 -0.89
N LEU A 27 -4.98 5.40 -0.38
CA LEU A 27 -3.85 5.85 -1.17
C LEU A 27 -3.54 4.83 -2.27
N LYS A 28 -3.60 5.26 -3.53
CA LYS A 28 -3.33 4.39 -4.69
C LYS A 28 -1.85 4.34 -4.96
N ILE A 29 -1.27 3.15 -4.87
CA ILE A 29 0.16 2.94 -5.06
C ILE A 29 0.40 2.09 -6.31
N PHE A 30 1.28 2.59 -7.18
CA PHE A 30 1.89 1.78 -8.22
C PHE A 30 3.25 1.27 -7.72
N LEU A 31 3.40 -0.05 -7.65
CA LEU A 31 4.62 -0.72 -7.23
C LEU A 31 5.43 -1.09 -8.47
N ASP A 32 6.48 -0.32 -8.76
CA ASP A 32 7.41 -0.58 -9.85
C ASP A 32 8.65 -1.26 -9.28
N CYS A 33 8.67 -2.58 -9.41
CA CYS A 33 9.73 -3.39 -8.86
C CYS A 33 9.89 -4.70 -9.63
N ASN A 34 11.02 -4.83 -10.32
CA ASN A 34 11.31 -6.02 -11.12
C ASN A 34 11.80 -7.22 -10.28
N VAL A 35 12.42 -6.96 -9.11
CA VAL A 35 13.05 -8.00 -8.29
C VAL A 35 12.76 -7.76 -6.80
N CYS A 36 11.51 -7.94 -6.41
CA CYS A 36 11.10 -7.98 -5.00
C CYS A 36 10.08 -9.07 -4.73
N ASP A 37 9.80 -9.23 -3.45
CA ASP A 37 8.78 -10.11 -2.92
C ASP A 37 7.47 -9.32 -2.87
N ASP A 38 6.70 -9.38 -3.95
CA ASP A 38 5.44 -8.64 -4.11
C ASP A 38 4.46 -8.92 -2.98
N ASP A 39 4.37 -10.19 -2.55
CA ASP A 39 3.50 -10.60 -1.45
C ASP A 39 3.93 -9.92 -0.16
N PHE A 40 5.23 -9.92 0.14
CA PHE A 40 5.75 -9.20 1.30
C PHE A 40 5.44 -7.70 1.21
N MET A 41 5.65 -7.06 0.06
CA MET A 41 5.37 -5.64 -0.09
C MET A 41 3.89 -5.34 0.13
N ARG A 42 2.99 -6.11 -0.50
CA ARG A 42 1.53 -5.94 -0.37
C ARG A 42 1.04 -6.16 1.06
N GLN A 43 1.61 -7.13 1.78
CA GLN A 43 1.24 -7.41 3.17
C GLN A 43 1.75 -6.36 4.16
N ASN A 44 2.88 -5.70 3.87
CA ASN A 44 3.55 -4.84 4.84
C ASN A 44 3.30 -3.35 4.61
N LEU A 45 2.94 -2.91 3.40
CA LEU A 45 2.72 -1.48 3.06
C LEU A 45 1.41 -0.89 3.63
N GLY A 46 0.63 -1.66 4.40
CA GLY A 46 -0.56 -1.18 5.12
C GLY A 46 -1.82 -1.08 4.26
N ASN A 47 -2.79 -0.25 4.69
CA ASN A 47 -4.05 -0.01 3.98
C ASN A 47 -3.83 0.93 2.80
N VAL A 48 -3.32 0.39 1.69
CA VAL A 48 -3.13 1.08 0.42
C VAL A 48 -3.79 0.30 -0.70
N GLN A 49 -4.31 0.99 -1.70
CA GLN A 49 -4.84 0.36 -2.89
C GLN A 49 -3.73 0.19 -3.92
N PHE A 50 -3.35 -1.05 -4.24
CA PHE A 50 -2.38 -1.28 -5.30
C PHE A 50 -3.06 -1.20 -6.67
N VAL A 51 -2.61 -0.25 -7.49
CA VAL A 51 -3.02 -0.13 -8.89
C VAL A 51 -1.99 -0.78 -9.81
N ARG A 52 -2.46 -1.28 -10.96
CA ARG A 52 -1.59 -1.88 -11.98
C ARG A 52 -1.08 -0.87 -13.01
N ASP A 53 -1.81 0.22 -13.16
CA ASP A 53 -1.47 1.30 -14.08
C ASP A 53 -0.80 2.42 -13.29
N GLN A 54 0.36 2.86 -13.76
CA GLN A 54 1.11 3.97 -13.15
C GLN A 54 0.30 5.27 -13.19
N ASP A 55 -0.56 5.48 -14.19
CA ASP A 55 -1.33 6.71 -14.33
C ASP A 55 -2.51 6.81 -13.36
N LEU A 56 -2.91 5.68 -12.77
CA LEU A 56 -3.96 5.60 -11.77
C LEU A 56 -3.44 5.71 -10.32
N SER A 57 -2.12 5.83 -10.13
CA SER A 57 -1.53 5.90 -8.78
C SER A 57 -1.37 7.32 -8.30
N ASP A 58 -1.61 7.52 -7.01
CA ASP A 58 -1.26 8.73 -6.27
C ASP A 58 0.25 8.77 -5.96
N VAL A 59 0.85 7.60 -5.70
CA VAL A 59 2.29 7.45 -5.43
C VAL A 59 2.87 6.30 -6.23
N HIS A 60 3.94 6.58 -6.97
CA HIS A 60 4.77 5.60 -7.66
C HIS A 60 5.96 5.25 -6.76
N LEU A 61 6.04 3.98 -6.37
CA LEU A 61 7.18 3.43 -5.67
C LEU A 61 8.11 2.75 -6.68
N PHE A 62 9.28 3.34 -6.91
CA PHE A 62 10.27 2.82 -7.84
C PHE A 62 11.42 2.14 -7.10
N PHE A 63 11.57 0.83 -7.28
CA PHE A 63 12.57 0.01 -6.62
C PHE A 63 13.75 -0.31 -7.54
N VAL A 64 14.95 0.10 -7.11
CA VAL A 64 16.20 -0.29 -7.73
C VAL A 64 16.96 -1.21 -6.78
N THR A 65 17.22 -2.44 -7.21
CA THR A 65 17.99 -3.42 -6.44
C THR A 65 19.26 -3.81 -7.19
N GLN A 66 20.41 -3.71 -6.53
CA GLN A 66 21.72 -4.01 -7.12
C GLN A 66 22.53 -4.92 -6.18
N ARG A 67 23.37 -5.80 -6.72
CA ARG A 67 24.36 -6.53 -5.90
C ARG A 67 25.46 -5.56 -5.47
N ASN A 68 25.89 -5.65 -4.22
CA ASN A 68 26.98 -4.83 -3.70
C ASN A 68 28.26 -5.64 -3.46
N ALA A 69 29.37 -4.95 -3.21
CA ALA A 69 30.67 -5.58 -2.98
C ALA A 69 30.76 -6.37 -1.66
N SER A 70 29.81 -6.17 -0.73
CA SER A 70 29.75 -6.86 0.57
C SER A 70 29.08 -8.23 0.51
N GLY A 71 28.84 -8.77 -0.70
CA GLY A 71 28.15 -10.05 -0.88
C GLY A 71 26.63 -9.99 -0.63
N GLY A 72 26.05 -8.80 -0.50
CA GLY A 72 24.62 -8.59 -0.33
C GLY A 72 24.02 -7.75 -1.45
N ARG A 73 23.02 -6.92 -1.12
CA ARG A 73 22.29 -6.09 -2.07
C ARG A 73 22.11 -4.66 -1.54
N SER A 74 22.20 -3.70 -2.43
CA SER A 74 21.74 -2.33 -2.20
C SER A 74 20.34 -2.19 -2.77
N TYR A 75 19.49 -1.49 -2.03
CA TYR A 75 18.11 -1.23 -2.36
C TYR A 75 17.88 0.26 -2.25
N ASP A 76 17.40 0.83 -3.33
CA ASP A 76 16.97 2.22 -3.43
C ASP A 76 15.48 2.23 -3.77
N VAL A 77 14.72 3.03 -3.03
CA VAL A 77 13.28 3.18 -3.21
C VAL A 77 12.96 4.65 -3.32
N ASP A 78 12.50 5.06 -4.50
CA ASP A 78 12.02 6.41 -4.76
C ASP A 78 10.50 6.44 -4.56
N PHE A 79 10.05 7.38 -3.73
CA PHE A 79 8.65 7.69 -3.48
C PHE A 79 8.30 8.91 -4.31
N ILE A 80 7.52 8.72 -5.36
CA ILE A 80 7.21 9.75 -6.35
C ILE A 80 5.70 9.99 -6.31
N GLY A 81 5.27 11.02 -5.60
CA GLY A 81 3.87 11.43 -5.55
C GLY A 81 3.43 12.19 -6.80
N LYS A 82 2.14 12.09 -7.10
CA LYS A 82 1.47 12.77 -8.23
C LYS A 82 0.32 13.62 -7.71
N ASN A 83 -0.05 14.67 -8.46
CA ASN A 83 -1.17 15.57 -8.15
C ASN A 83 -1.11 16.09 -6.71
N ASP A 84 -2.14 15.83 -5.90
CA ASP A 84 -2.25 16.26 -4.51
C ASP A 84 -1.14 15.68 -3.60
N PHE A 85 -0.41 14.66 -4.06
CA PHE A 85 0.69 14.02 -3.34
C PHE A 85 2.07 14.44 -3.83
N GLU A 86 2.20 15.46 -4.68
CA GLU A 86 3.50 15.94 -5.22
C GLU A 86 4.54 16.30 -4.15
N THR A 87 4.11 16.63 -2.92
CA THR A 87 5.00 16.89 -1.78
C THR A 87 5.73 15.63 -1.30
N ILE A 88 5.25 14.45 -1.68
CA ILE A 88 5.91 13.16 -1.47
C ILE A 88 6.95 12.98 -2.58
N ASN A 89 8.16 13.47 -2.32
CA ASN A 89 9.34 13.19 -3.14
C ASN A 89 10.51 12.88 -2.23
N TYR A 90 10.83 11.60 -2.06
CA TYR A 90 11.88 11.14 -1.16
C TYR A 90 12.49 9.84 -1.64
N LYS A 91 13.76 9.63 -1.32
CA LYS A 91 14.50 8.41 -1.60
C LYS A 91 14.93 7.73 -0.31
N LEU A 92 14.60 6.44 -0.17
CA LEU A 92 15.10 5.59 0.90
C LEU A 92 16.10 4.58 0.36
N SER A 93 17.30 4.58 0.93
CA SER A 93 18.36 3.63 0.59
C SER A 93 18.67 2.73 1.78
N PHE A 94 18.83 1.43 1.53
CA PHE A 94 19.39 0.49 2.50
C PHE A 94 20.27 -0.55 1.80
N SER A 95 21.19 -1.15 2.53
CA SER A 95 22.02 -2.22 2.00
C SER A 95 22.06 -3.41 2.95
N THR A 96 22.25 -4.59 2.39
CA THR A 96 22.48 -5.84 3.12
C THR A 96 23.88 -6.34 2.81
N ASP A 97 24.44 -7.16 3.69
CA ASP A 97 25.73 -7.83 3.52
C ASP A 97 25.59 -9.35 3.73
N SER A 98 26.69 -10.08 3.55
CA SER A 98 26.75 -11.54 3.70
C SER A 98 26.53 -12.06 5.12
N ASN A 99 26.68 -11.21 6.14
CA ASN A 99 26.57 -11.58 7.55
C ASN A 99 25.14 -11.37 8.10
N MET A 100 24.31 -10.62 7.38
CA MET A 100 22.92 -10.37 7.78
C MET A 100 22.06 -11.64 7.69
N THR A 101 21.28 -11.88 8.75
CA THR A 101 20.29 -12.96 8.77
C THR A 101 19.03 -12.60 7.97
N ARG A 102 18.17 -13.59 7.69
CA ARG A 102 16.87 -13.33 7.05
C ARG A 102 16.01 -12.34 7.85
N ASP A 103 16.10 -12.39 9.19
CA ASP A 103 15.33 -11.49 10.05
C ASP A 103 15.90 -10.07 10.06
N ASP A 104 17.21 -9.91 9.94
CA ASP A 104 17.82 -8.59 9.76
C ASP A 104 17.35 -7.96 8.45
N VAL A 105 17.31 -8.73 7.36
CA VAL A 105 16.80 -8.25 6.07
C VAL A 105 15.32 -7.87 6.16
N LYS A 106 14.49 -8.68 6.82
CA LYS A 106 13.06 -8.35 7.04
C LYS A 106 12.88 -7.04 7.80
N LYS A 107 13.67 -6.80 8.86
CA LYS A 107 13.62 -5.54 9.63
C LYS A 107 13.96 -4.33 8.79
N HIS A 108 14.90 -4.45 7.85
CA HIS A 108 15.22 -3.38 6.91
C HIS A 108 14.05 -3.10 5.96
N LYS A 109 13.45 -4.14 5.38
CA LYS A 109 12.28 -3.98 4.49
C LYS A 109 11.07 -3.37 5.21
N ALA A 110 10.85 -3.71 6.49
CA ALA A 110 9.76 -3.15 7.30
C ALA A 110 9.90 -1.63 7.55
N ARG A 111 11.04 -1.00 7.23
CA ARG A 111 11.17 0.46 7.31
C ARG A 111 10.37 1.18 6.22
N PHE A 112 10.16 0.54 5.07
CA PHE A 112 9.43 1.15 3.95
C PHE A 112 7.99 1.49 4.29
N SER A 113 7.29 0.58 4.94
CA SER A 113 5.89 0.79 5.33
C SER A 113 5.74 1.93 6.33
N LYS A 114 6.65 2.02 7.31
CA LYS A 114 6.64 3.10 8.31
C LYS A 114 6.82 4.50 7.69
N VAL A 115 7.61 4.61 6.62
CA VAL A 115 7.82 5.90 5.94
C VAL A 115 6.55 6.36 5.24
N LEU A 116 5.84 5.45 4.55
CA LEU A 116 4.56 5.75 3.92
C LEU A 116 3.51 6.17 4.95
N ASP A 117 3.40 5.44 6.06
CA ASP A 117 2.47 5.78 7.14
C ASP A 117 2.73 7.16 7.74
N CYS A 118 4.00 7.53 7.91
CA CYS A 118 4.37 8.84 8.44
C CYS A 118 4.01 9.98 7.48
N LYS A 119 4.24 9.79 6.18
CA LYS A 119 3.96 10.82 5.17
C LYS A 119 2.48 10.98 4.87
N ARG A 120 1.70 9.90 4.94
CA ARG A 120 0.24 9.95 4.85
C ARG A 120 -0.40 10.84 5.93
N ASN A 121 0.17 10.89 7.14
CA ASN A 121 -0.40 11.69 8.23
C ASN A 121 0.06 13.17 8.21
N TYR A 122 0.85 13.59 7.21
CA TYR A 122 1.42 14.94 7.14
C TYR A 122 0.86 15.80 5.99
N ASN A 123 0.21 15.17 5.00
CA ASN A 123 -0.66 15.83 4.03
C ASN A 123 -2.12 15.65 4.46
#